data_AF-A0A3C0M8B8-F1
#
_entry.id   AF-A0A3C0M8B8-F1
#
_cell.length_a   1.000
_cell.length_b   1.000
_cell.length_c   1.000
_cell.angle_alpha   90.00
_cell.angle_beta   90.00
_cell.angle_gamma   90.00
#
_symmetry.space_group_name_H-M   'P 1'
#
loop_
_entity.id
_entity.type
_entity.pdbx_description
1 polymer ?
#
loop_
_entity_poly.entity_id
_entity_poly.type
_entity_poly.pdbx_seq_one_letter_code
_entity_poly.pdbx_strand_id
1 'polypeptide(L)'
;MRHPVTAGLPGANSAETEPSWGRWFRLVRAAVMKGNTLMSGPQDAPLLVLDRIEKGRVALMLSDQAWLWTRGFEGGGPQAELLRRLAHWLMREPDLEEERLTAEVRGDRLMVVRRTMGDRPPEVEITAPAGGTQTLTLNESQQGVFSGSVQATEMGLYRLKNGDLTTAAAAGPLNPKEFSDVRATPEILGPAAKASGGSISWLADGLPEVRRPRTGRAMQGDGWIGLRANERFAVKSASQTPLFHPAIAVIAMVGLLFMAWRAEGR
;
A
#
# COMPACT_ATOMS: atom_id res chain seq x y z
N MET A 1 -19.80 -12.22 -16.43
CA MET A 1 -19.92 -11.46 -15.17
C MET A 1 -18.55 -10.97 -14.73
N ARG A 2 -18.38 -9.68 -14.38
CA ARG A 2 -17.09 -9.08 -13.97
C ARG A 2 -16.81 -9.18 -12.45
N HIS A 3 -17.85 -9.27 -11.61
CA HIS A 3 -17.69 -9.18 -10.16
C HIS A 3 -17.10 -10.46 -9.54
N PRO A 4 -16.09 -10.39 -8.65
CA PRO A 4 -15.37 -11.58 -8.14
C PRO A 4 -16.25 -12.58 -7.38
N VAL A 5 -17.34 -12.11 -6.77
CA VAL A 5 -18.31 -12.98 -6.09
C VAL A 5 -19.05 -13.91 -7.07
N THR A 6 -19.34 -13.45 -8.30
CA THR A 6 -20.11 -14.21 -9.29
C THR A 6 -19.28 -14.72 -10.48
N ALA A 7 -18.09 -14.17 -10.69
CA ALA A 7 -17.20 -14.54 -11.77
C ALA A 7 -16.73 -16.01 -11.65
N GLY A 8 -16.97 -16.82 -12.68
CA GLY A 8 -16.52 -18.21 -12.73
C GLY A 8 -17.20 -19.13 -11.71
N LEU A 9 -18.42 -18.81 -11.27
CA LEU A 9 -19.22 -19.76 -10.49
C LEU A 9 -19.53 -21.01 -11.35
N PRO A 10 -19.37 -22.23 -10.81
CA PRO A 10 -19.67 -23.46 -11.55
C PRO A 10 -21.12 -23.47 -12.04
N GLY A 11 -21.33 -23.75 -13.34
CA GLY A 11 -22.66 -23.84 -13.91
C GLY A 11 -23.39 -22.50 -14.13
N ALA A 12 -22.69 -21.37 -13.94
CA ALA A 12 -23.21 -20.04 -14.25
C ALA A 12 -23.54 -19.90 -15.74
N ASN A 13 -24.49 -19.02 -16.04
CA ASN A 13 -24.78 -18.65 -17.41
C ASN A 13 -23.57 -17.96 -18.06
N SER A 14 -23.30 -18.34 -19.30
CA SER A 14 -22.34 -17.67 -20.17
C SER A 14 -23.09 -16.99 -21.31
N ALA A 15 -22.40 -16.24 -22.18
CA ALA A 15 -23.03 -15.65 -23.36
C ALA A 15 -23.68 -16.70 -24.30
N GLU A 16 -23.29 -17.98 -24.17
CA GLU A 16 -23.67 -19.07 -25.07
C GLU A 16 -24.33 -20.24 -24.34
N THR A 17 -24.47 -20.20 -23.00
CA THR A 17 -24.96 -21.33 -22.21
C THR A 17 -25.92 -20.87 -21.12
N GLU A 18 -27.10 -21.51 -21.08
CA GLU A 18 -28.04 -21.33 -19.98
C GLU A 18 -27.45 -21.84 -18.66
N PRO A 19 -27.83 -21.24 -17.52
CA PRO A 19 -27.34 -21.67 -16.23
C PRO A 19 -27.87 -23.07 -15.91
N SER A 20 -27.00 -23.95 -15.43
CA SER A 20 -27.38 -25.30 -14.98
C SER A 20 -28.02 -25.32 -13.58
N TRP A 21 -28.26 -24.15 -13.00
CA TRP A 21 -28.72 -24.00 -11.63
C TRP A 21 -30.23 -24.21 -11.52
N GLY A 22 -30.67 -24.81 -10.41
CA GLY A 22 -32.08 -24.86 -10.06
C GLY A 22 -32.68 -23.47 -9.91
N ARG A 23 -33.99 -23.34 -10.15
CA ARG A 23 -34.66 -22.04 -10.12
C ARG A 23 -34.77 -21.47 -8.69
N TRP A 24 -34.87 -20.15 -8.61
CA TRP A 24 -35.24 -19.43 -7.39
C TRP A 24 -36.77 -19.35 -7.28
N PHE A 25 -37.35 -19.90 -6.21
CA PHE A 25 -38.81 -19.95 -6.05
C PHE A 25 -39.41 -18.69 -5.44
N ARG A 26 -38.79 -18.19 -4.37
CA ARG A 26 -39.22 -16.99 -3.67
C ARG A 26 -38.17 -15.91 -3.80
N LEU A 27 -38.60 -14.78 -4.34
CA LEU A 27 -37.86 -13.52 -4.28
C LEU A 27 -38.67 -12.53 -3.47
N VAL A 28 -37.99 -11.85 -2.55
CA VAL A 28 -38.53 -10.69 -1.85
C VAL A 28 -38.49 -9.53 -2.83
N ARG A 29 -39.66 -8.95 -3.15
CA ARG A 29 -39.70 -7.76 -4.01
C ARG A 29 -39.02 -6.60 -3.30
N ALA A 30 -38.02 -6.03 -3.95
CA ALA A 30 -37.34 -4.83 -3.49
C ALA A 30 -37.03 -3.93 -4.69
N ALA A 31 -37.03 -2.62 -4.46
CA ALA A 31 -36.51 -1.64 -5.40
C ALA A 31 -35.06 -1.31 -5.01
N VAL A 32 -34.12 -1.46 -5.95
CA VAL A 32 -32.71 -1.14 -5.71
C VAL A 32 -32.51 0.36 -5.87
N MET A 33 -32.31 1.06 -4.75
CA MET A 33 -32.03 2.50 -4.75
C MET A 33 -30.55 2.79 -4.99
N LYS A 34 -29.67 1.90 -4.54
CA LYS A 34 -28.20 2.02 -4.64
C LYS A 34 -27.55 0.63 -4.58
N GLY A 35 -26.40 0.49 -5.23
CA GLY A 35 -25.61 -0.74 -5.27
C GLY A 35 -25.64 -1.42 -6.65
N ASN A 36 -24.83 -2.46 -6.79
CA ASN A 36 -24.70 -3.25 -8.01
C ASN A 36 -25.48 -4.56 -7.88
N THR A 37 -26.47 -4.76 -8.75
CA THR A 37 -27.20 -6.04 -8.87
C THR A 37 -26.33 -7.04 -9.60
N LEU A 38 -25.89 -8.09 -8.90
CA LEU A 38 -25.01 -9.13 -9.46
C LEU A 38 -25.76 -10.36 -9.96
N MET A 39 -26.97 -10.59 -9.47
CA MET A 39 -27.85 -11.67 -9.91
C MET A 39 -29.29 -11.16 -9.98
N SER A 40 -30.01 -11.61 -11.00
CA SER A 40 -31.43 -11.33 -11.21
C SER A 40 -32.21 -12.63 -11.29
N GLY A 41 -33.42 -12.64 -10.75
CA GLY A 41 -34.39 -13.72 -10.89
C GLY A 41 -35.35 -13.49 -12.07
N PRO A 42 -36.49 -14.21 -12.08
CA PRO A 42 -37.52 -14.04 -13.10
C PRO A 42 -37.99 -12.57 -13.21
N GLN A 43 -38.28 -12.13 -14.43
CA GLN A 43 -38.74 -10.75 -14.73
C GLN A 43 -37.71 -9.68 -14.32
N ASP A 44 -36.42 -10.02 -14.39
CA ASP A 44 -35.29 -9.14 -14.01
C ASP A 44 -35.35 -8.62 -12.56
N ALA A 45 -36.09 -9.31 -11.68
CA ALA A 45 -36.17 -8.95 -10.28
C ALA A 45 -34.80 -9.11 -9.61
N PRO A 46 -34.33 -8.13 -8.82
CA PRO A 46 -33.03 -8.20 -8.17
C PRO A 46 -33.00 -9.37 -7.18
N LEU A 47 -31.93 -10.16 -7.22
CA LEU A 47 -31.73 -11.30 -6.33
C LEU A 47 -30.54 -11.08 -5.38
N LEU A 48 -29.41 -10.62 -5.90
CA LEU A 48 -28.21 -10.33 -5.11
C LEU A 48 -27.71 -8.93 -5.43
N VAL A 49 -27.71 -8.06 -4.43
CA VAL A 49 -27.28 -6.66 -4.56
C VAL A 49 -26.13 -6.40 -3.59
N LEU A 50 -25.04 -5.83 -4.09
CA LEU A 50 -23.87 -5.47 -3.29
C LEU A 50 -23.67 -3.96 -3.33
N ASP A 51 -23.29 -3.35 -2.20
CA ASP A 51 -22.93 -1.93 -2.14
C ASP A 51 -21.72 -1.71 -1.22
N ARG A 52 -21.00 -0.61 -1.50
CA ARG A 52 -19.89 -0.13 -0.69
C ARG A 52 -20.26 1.22 -0.10
N ILE A 53 -20.26 1.29 1.23
CA ILE A 53 -20.55 2.51 1.97
C ILE A 53 -19.26 2.89 2.69
N GLU A 54 -18.52 3.84 2.14
CA GLU A 54 -17.18 4.21 2.61
C GLU A 54 -16.24 2.99 2.69
N LYS A 55 -15.93 2.56 3.91
CA LYS A 55 -15.14 1.36 4.20
C LYS A 55 -16.03 0.14 4.51
N GLY A 56 -17.32 0.30 4.72
CA GLY A 56 -18.26 -0.80 4.86
C GLY A 56 -18.55 -1.51 3.53
N ARG A 57 -18.86 -2.80 3.62
CA ARG A 57 -19.40 -3.61 2.52
C ARG A 57 -20.73 -4.18 2.96
N VAL A 58 -21.73 -4.11 2.10
CA VAL A 58 -23.07 -4.60 2.36
C VAL A 58 -23.48 -5.50 1.22
N ALA A 59 -24.08 -6.64 1.55
CA ALA A 59 -24.68 -7.55 0.60
C ALA A 59 -26.11 -7.85 1.03
N LEU A 60 -27.03 -7.78 0.09
CA LEU A 60 -28.44 -8.11 0.27
C LEU A 60 -28.80 -9.26 -0.67
N MET A 61 -29.13 -10.41 -0.09
CA MET A 61 -29.70 -11.55 -0.80
C MET A 61 -31.22 -11.53 -0.60
N LEU A 62 -31.96 -11.35 -1.69
CA LEU A 62 -33.42 -11.17 -1.69
C LEU A 62 -34.17 -12.50 -1.83
N SER A 63 -33.57 -13.60 -1.39
CA SER A 63 -34.21 -14.91 -1.33
C SER A 63 -33.78 -15.65 -0.07
N ASP A 64 -34.75 -16.29 0.59
CA ASP A 64 -34.58 -17.15 1.77
C ASP A 64 -34.38 -18.63 1.40
N GLN A 65 -34.44 -18.96 0.12
CA GLN A 65 -34.50 -20.35 -0.38
C GLN A 65 -33.19 -20.83 -1.01
N ALA A 66 -32.09 -20.13 -0.74
CA ALA A 66 -30.76 -20.55 -1.17
C ALA A 66 -30.42 -21.98 -0.74
N TRP A 67 -30.95 -22.43 0.42
CA TRP A 67 -30.75 -23.78 0.96
C TRP A 67 -31.28 -24.93 0.08
N LEU A 68 -32.24 -24.67 -0.83
CA LEU A 68 -32.76 -25.69 -1.76
C LEU A 68 -31.66 -26.20 -2.69
N TRP A 69 -30.70 -25.34 -3.06
CA TRP A 69 -29.56 -25.71 -3.89
C TRP A 69 -28.60 -26.67 -3.17
N THR A 70 -28.41 -26.52 -1.86
CA THR A 70 -27.65 -27.49 -1.05
C THR A 70 -28.33 -28.87 -1.01
N ARG A 71 -29.65 -28.93 -1.21
CA ARG A 71 -30.40 -30.19 -1.27
C ARG A 71 -30.40 -30.83 -2.67
N GLY A 72 -29.68 -30.26 -3.64
CA GLY A 72 -29.58 -30.80 -4.99
C GLY A 72 -30.84 -30.61 -5.84
N PHE A 73 -31.73 -29.70 -5.44
CA PHE A 73 -32.96 -29.43 -6.18
C PHE A 73 -32.66 -28.90 -7.59
N GLU A 74 -33.26 -29.51 -8.63
CA GLU A 74 -33.03 -29.17 -10.06
C GLU A 74 -31.54 -29.13 -10.43
N GLY A 75 -30.75 -30.11 -9.99
CA GLY A 75 -29.30 -30.14 -10.22
C GLY A 75 -28.48 -29.31 -9.20
N GLY A 76 -29.17 -28.62 -8.29
CA GLY A 76 -28.57 -27.81 -7.24
C GLY A 76 -28.07 -26.46 -7.75
N GLY A 77 -27.12 -25.88 -7.03
CA GLY A 77 -26.48 -24.64 -7.43
C GLY A 77 -25.28 -24.33 -6.54
N PRO A 78 -24.42 -23.38 -6.93
CA PRO A 78 -23.16 -23.09 -6.25
C PRO A 78 -23.39 -22.27 -4.98
N GLN A 79 -24.37 -22.61 -4.15
CA GLN A 79 -24.75 -21.87 -2.95
C GLN A 79 -23.58 -21.74 -1.98
N ALA A 80 -22.91 -22.86 -1.66
CA ALA A 80 -21.81 -22.87 -0.71
C ALA A 80 -20.66 -21.95 -1.19
N GLU A 81 -20.32 -22.04 -2.47
CA GLU A 81 -19.28 -21.22 -3.08
C GLU A 81 -19.66 -19.74 -3.15
N LEU A 82 -20.91 -19.44 -3.56
CA LEU A 82 -21.45 -18.08 -3.60
C LEU A 82 -21.44 -17.44 -2.22
N LEU A 83 -21.97 -18.13 -1.20
CA LEU A 83 -22.01 -17.62 0.17
C LEU A 83 -20.61 -17.46 0.76
N ARG A 84 -19.70 -18.41 0.49
CA ARG A 84 -18.28 -18.32 0.90
C ARG A 84 -17.63 -17.07 0.29
N ARG A 85 -17.76 -16.86 -1.01
CA ARG A 85 -17.22 -15.65 -1.67
C ARG A 85 -17.89 -14.38 -1.18
N LEU A 86 -19.19 -14.40 -0.93
CA LEU A 86 -19.90 -13.25 -0.39
C LEU A 86 -19.37 -12.89 1.01
N ALA A 87 -19.18 -13.88 1.87
CA ALA A 87 -18.60 -13.69 3.21
C ALA A 87 -17.17 -13.14 3.13
N HIS A 88 -16.30 -13.71 2.30
CA HIS A 88 -14.94 -13.19 2.09
C HIS A 88 -14.93 -11.77 1.52
N TRP A 89 -15.84 -11.46 0.60
CA TRP A 89 -15.98 -10.11 0.07
C TRP A 89 -16.38 -9.13 1.17
N LEU A 90 -17.36 -9.48 2.01
CA LEU A 90 -17.77 -8.67 3.17
C LEU A 90 -16.61 -8.48 4.17
N MET A 91 -15.76 -9.49 4.36
CA MET A 91 -14.56 -9.42 5.21
C MET A 91 -13.38 -8.66 4.59
N ARG A 92 -13.49 -8.17 3.35
CA ARG A 92 -12.42 -7.48 2.62
C ARG A 92 -11.20 -8.36 2.33
N GLU A 93 -11.45 -9.63 1.99
CA GLU A 93 -10.41 -10.53 1.50
C GLU A 93 -9.77 -9.96 0.22
N PRO A 94 -8.42 -9.84 0.13
CA PRO A 94 -7.74 -9.28 -1.04
C PRO A 94 -8.08 -9.99 -2.36
N ASP A 95 -8.37 -11.29 -2.31
CA ASP A 95 -8.72 -12.11 -3.48
C ASP A 95 -10.05 -11.74 -4.13
N LEU A 96 -10.94 -11.11 -3.37
CA LEU A 96 -12.25 -10.68 -3.84
C LEU A 96 -12.37 -9.17 -3.98
N GLU A 97 -11.26 -8.44 -4.08
CA GLU A 97 -11.31 -7.03 -4.50
C GLU A 97 -11.75 -6.89 -5.96
N GLU A 98 -12.69 -5.96 -6.18
CA GLU A 98 -13.19 -5.57 -7.50
C GLU A 98 -12.13 -4.83 -8.32
N GLU A 99 -11.29 -4.04 -7.64
CA GLU A 99 -10.21 -3.24 -8.21
C GLU A 99 -8.88 -3.70 -7.61
N ARG A 100 -8.11 -4.51 -8.35
CA ARG A 100 -6.85 -5.07 -7.87
C ARG A 100 -5.77 -5.03 -8.94
N LEU A 101 -4.56 -4.65 -8.54
CA LEU A 101 -3.34 -4.77 -9.34
C LEU A 101 -2.38 -5.73 -8.63
N THR A 102 -1.92 -6.74 -9.36
CA THR A 102 -0.98 -7.75 -8.88
C THR A 102 0.17 -7.91 -9.85
N ALA A 103 1.35 -8.18 -9.31
CA ALA A 103 2.55 -8.40 -10.09
C ALA A 103 3.34 -9.55 -9.48
N GLU A 104 3.86 -10.43 -10.32
CA GLU A 104 4.66 -11.59 -9.91
C GLU A 104 5.79 -11.78 -10.93
N VAL A 105 7.00 -12.09 -10.46
CA VAL A 105 8.12 -12.43 -11.34
C VAL A 105 8.20 -13.95 -11.45
N ARG A 106 8.08 -14.48 -12.67
CA ARG A 106 8.26 -15.90 -12.97
C ARG A 106 9.39 -16.06 -13.97
N GLY A 107 10.52 -16.61 -13.51
CA GLY A 107 11.74 -16.69 -14.31
C GLY A 107 12.27 -15.30 -14.62
N ASP A 108 12.38 -14.96 -15.91
CA ASP A 108 12.83 -13.66 -16.41
C ASP A 108 11.67 -12.73 -16.83
N ARG A 109 10.42 -13.08 -16.48
CA ARG A 109 9.24 -12.30 -16.86
C ARG A 109 8.48 -11.78 -15.65
N LEU A 110 8.21 -10.47 -15.67
CA LEU A 110 7.27 -9.81 -14.78
C LEU A 110 5.87 -9.97 -15.36
N MET A 111 5.05 -10.79 -14.71
CA MET A 111 3.64 -10.96 -15.01
C MET A 111 2.82 -9.92 -14.24
N VAL A 112 1.94 -9.22 -14.94
CA VAL A 112 1.06 -8.19 -14.37
C VAL A 112 -0.38 -8.60 -14.63
N VAL A 113 -1.19 -8.61 -13.57
CA VAL A 113 -2.62 -8.90 -13.66
C VAL A 113 -3.39 -7.79 -12.97
N ARG A 114 -4.38 -7.25 -13.68
CA ARG A 114 -5.27 -6.16 -13.26
C ARG A 114 -6.71 -6.66 -13.35
N ARG A 115 -7.44 -6.62 -12.24
CA ARG A 115 -8.89 -6.88 -12.22
C ARG A 115 -9.62 -5.57 -12.02
N THR A 116 -10.56 -5.23 -12.88
CA THR A 116 -11.38 -4.01 -12.81
C THR A 116 -12.82 -4.26 -13.21
N MET A 117 -13.74 -3.49 -12.62
CA MET A 117 -15.15 -3.46 -13.00
C MET A 117 -15.43 -2.57 -14.22
N GLY A 118 -14.51 -1.68 -14.57
CA GLY A 118 -14.60 -0.84 -15.77
C GLY A 118 -14.31 -1.59 -17.07
N ASP A 119 -14.47 -0.91 -18.20
CA ASP A 119 -14.32 -1.51 -19.53
C ASP A 119 -12.86 -1.80 -19.87
N ARG A 120 -11.94 -0.85 -19.65
CA ARG A 120 -10.51 -1.03 -19.89
C ARG A 120 -9.68 -0.22 -18.87
N PRO A 121 -8.67 -0.83 -18.22
CA PRO A 121 -7.80 -0.10 -17.32
C PRO A 121 -6.85 0.84 -18.11
N PRO A 122 -6.32 1.90 -17.47
CA PRO A 122 -5.24 2.69 -18.04
C PRO A 122 -3.97 1.83 -18.21
N GLU A 123 -2.95 2.38 -18.88
CA GLU A 123 -1.64 1.72 -18.95
C GLU A 123 -1.02 1.54 -17.57
N VAL A 124 -0.25 0.46 -17.40
CA VAL A 124 0.52 0.23 -16.17
C VAL A 124 1.89 0.87 -16.33
N GLU A 125 2.23 1.78 -15.44
CA GLU A 125 3.58 2.33 -15.30
C GLU A 125 4.42 1.37 -14.45
N ILE A 126 5.56 0.94 -14.98
CA ILE A 126 6.49 0.01 -14.33
C ILE A 126 7.80 0.74 -14.11
N THR A 127 8.20 0.88 -12.85
CA THR A 127 9.50 1.41 -12.44
C THR A 127 10.43 0.24 -12.11
N ALA A 128 11.53 0.13 -12.86
CA ALA A 128 12.60 -0.83 -12.65
C ALA A 128 13.43 -0.51 -11.40
N PRO A 129 14.18 -1.48 -10.85
CA PRO A 129 15.06 -1.27 -9.70
C PRO A 129 16.08 -0.14 -9.88
N ALA A 130 16.62 0.05 -11.09
CA ALA A 130 17.52 1.16 -11.41
C ALA A 130 16.83 2.53 -11.56
N GLY A 131 15.49 2.58 -11.46
CA GLY A 131 14.69 3.79 -11.57
C GLY A 131 14.14 4.09 -12.97
N GLY A 132 14.50 3.30 -13.99
CA GLY A 132 13.93 3.43 -15.33
C GLY A 132 12.43 3.13 -15.34
N THR A 133 11.65 3.90 -16.09
CA THR A 133 10.20 3.72 -16.21
C THR A 133 9.80 3.25 -17.59
N GLN A 134 8.85 2.32 -17.67
CA GLN A 134 8.24 1.85 -18.92
C GLN A 134 6.73 1.69 -18.74
N THR A 135 5.96 1.82 -19.82
CA THR A 135 4.51 1.59 -19.80
C THR A 135 4.18 0.22 -20.40
N LEU A 136 3.14 -0.43 -19.86
CA LEU A 136 2.62 -1.70 -20.32
C LEU A 136 1.10 -1.60 -20.53
N THR A 137 0.67 -1.79 -21.78
CA THR A 137 -0.74 -1.98 -22.11
C THR A 137 -1.15 -3.41 -21.79
N LEU A 138 -2.23 -3.59 -21.03
CA LEU A 138 -2.75 -4.91 -20.66
C LEU A 138 -3.83 -5.37 -21.64
N ASN A 139 -3.83 -6.67 -21.94
CA ASN A 139 -4.85 -7.30 -22.79
C ASN A 139 -5.87 -8.04 -21.93
N GLU A 140 -7.14 -8.00 -22.32
CA GLU A 140 -8.20 -8.71 -21.60
C GLU A 140 -8.02 -10.23 -21.80
N SER A 141 -7.80 -10.95 -20.69
CA SER A 141 -7.66 -12.40 -20.70
C SER A 141 -8.94 -13.10 -20.27
N GLN A 142 -9.71 -12.47 -19.37
CA GLN A 142 -11.05 -12.88 -18.97
C GLN A 142 -11.88 -11.63 -18.73
N GLN A 143 -13.21 -11.76 -18.71
CA GLN A 143 -14.08 -10.60 -18.54
C GLN A 143 -13.78 -9.84 -17.23
N GLY A 144 -13.27 -8.61 -17.36
CA GLY A 144 -12.83 -7.78 -16.21
C GLY A 144 -11.45 -8.13 -15.64
N VAL A 145 -10.70 -9.04 -16.26
CA VAL A 145 -9.31 -9.39 -15.91
C VAL A 145 -8.41 -9.13 -17.10
N PHE A 146 -7.43 -8.26 -16.89
CA PHE A 146 -6.46 -7.83 -17.87
C PHE A 146 -5.08 -8.30 -17.44
N SER A 147 -4.31 -8.85 -18.37
CA SER A 147 -2.98 -9.37 -18.10
C SER A 147 -1.98 -8.93 -19.16
N GLY A 148 -0.73 -8.81 -18.74
CA GLY A 148 0.39 -8.51 -19.61
C GLY A 148 1.67 -9.03 -18.98
N SER A 149 2.73 -9.09 -19.78
CA SER A 149 4.05 -9.50 -19.30
C SER A 149 5.14 -8.66 -19.94
N VAL A 150 6.18 -8.36 -19.19
CA VAL A 150 7.38 -7.70 -19.68
C VAL A 150 8.61 -8.42 -19.17
N GLN A 151 9.73 -8.30 -19.88
CA GLN A 151 10.99 -8.90 -19.45
C GLN A 151 11.53 -8.16 -18.21
N ALA A 152 11.89 -8.93 -17.19
CA ALA A 152 12.50 -8.45 -15.96
C ALA A 152 14.02 -8.63 -16.06
N THR A 153 14.68 -7.70 -16.76
CA THR A 153 16.13 -7.76 -17.04
C THR A 153 16.99 -7.43 -15.83
N GLU A 154 16.45 -6.69 -14.85
CA GLU A 154 17.16 -6.23 -13.66
C GLU A 154 16.75 -7.04 -12.43
N MET A 155 17.70 -7.28 -11.53
CA MET A 155 17.39 -7.83 -10.21
C MET A 155 17.03 -6.69 -9.25
N GLY A 156 15.99 -6.89 -8.46
CA GLY A 156 15.54 -5.96 -7.43
C GLY A 156 14.03 -5.80 -7.39
N LEU A 157 13.59 -4.70 -6.79
CA LEU A 157 12.18 -4.40 -6.61
C LEU A 157 11.62 -3.61 -7.81
N TYR A 158 10.70 -4.23 -8.54
CA TYR A 158 9.88 -3.55 -9.54
C TYR A 158 8.66 -2.94 -8.87
N ARG A 159 8.37 -1.67 -9.15
CA ARG A 159 7.17 -0.98 -8.68
C ARG A 159 6.23 -0.77 -9.85
N LEU A 160 4.95 -1.06 -9.65
CA LEU A 160 3.93 -0.90 -10.68
C LEU A 160 2.83 0.04 -10.18
N LYS A 161 2.34 0.89 -11.07
CA LYS A 161 1.25 1.83 -10.83
C LYS A 161 0.22 1.76 -11.94
N ASN A 162 -1.05 1.70 -11.58
CA ASN A 162 -2.18 1.75 -12.51
C ASN A 162 -3.26 2.65 -11.91
N GLY A 163 -3.29 3.92 -12.33
CA GLY A 163 -4.12 4.94 -11.67
C GLY A 163 -3.73 5.11 -10.20
N ASP A 164 -4.69 4.84 -9.30
CA ASP A 164 -4.50 4.92 -7.84
C ASP A 164 -3.95 3.62 -7.23
N LEU A 165 -3.93 2.52 -7.98
CA LEU A 165 -3.42 1.24 -7.51
C LEU A 165 -1.91 1.17 -7.68
N THR A 166 -1.23 0.72 -6.63
CA THR A 166 0.21 0.43 -6.66
C THR A 166 0.49 -0.97 -6.14
N THR A 167 1.49 -1.62 -6.71
CA THR A 167 1.99 -2.91 -6.25
C THR A 167 3.48 -3.03 -6.50
N ALA A 168 4.13 -4.03 -5.94
CA ALA A 168 5.55 -4.29 -6.15
C ALA A 168 5.81 -5.78 -6.30
N ALA A 169 6.81 -6.11 -7.13
CA ALA A 169 7.27 -7.47 -7.32
C ALA A 169 8.80 -7.51 -7.21
N ALA A 170 9.32 -8.46 -6.46
CA ALA A 170 10.76 -8.68 -6.34
C ALA A 170 11.21 -9.63 -7.44
N ALA A 171 12.12 -9.16 -8.30
CA ALA A 171 12.87 -9.99 -9.23
C ALA A 171 14.21 -10.35 -8.58
N GLY A 172 14.44 -11.63 -8.34
CA GLY A 172 15.69 -12.08 -7.76
C GLY A 172 15.82 -13.59 -7.79
N PRO A 173 17.04 -14.10 -7.59
CA PRO A 173 17.25 -15.54 -7.45
C PRO A 173 16.44 -16.06 -6.25
N LEU A 174 15.91 -17.30 -6.35
CA LEU A 174 15.24 -17.97 -5.24
C LEU A 174 16.11 -18.01 -3.97
N ASN A 175 17.45 -18.01 -4.14
CA ASN A 175 18.44 -17.99 -3.07
C ASN A 175 19.33 -16.74 -3.19
N PRO A 176 18.93 -15.61 -2.58
CA PRO A 176 19.77 -14.41 -2.57
C PRO A 176 21.06 -14.66 -1.78
N LYS A 177 22.17 -14.04 -2.19
CA LYS A 177 23.46 -14.17 -1.48
C LYS A 177 23.36 -13.62 -0.05
N GLU A 178 22.48 -12.66 0.18
CA GLU A 178 22.17 -12.06 1.47
C GLU A 178 21.65 -13.10 2.48
N PHE A 179 21.05 -14.20 2.02
CA PHE A 179 20.59 -15.32 2.85
C PHE A 179 21.58 -16.49 2.91
N SER A 180 22.75 -16.37 2.27
CA SER A 180 23.76 -17.45 2.29
C SER A 180 24.41 -17.62 3.66
N ASP A 181 24.55 -16.52 4.42
CA ASP A 181 24.99 -16.57 5.81
C ASP A 181 24.31 -15.47 6.62
N VAL A 182 23.31 -15.87 7.42
CA VAL A 182 22.50 -14.96 8.26
C VAL A 182 23.10 -14.84 9.67
N ARG A 183 24.24 -15.49 9.94
CA ARG A 183 24.90 -15.39 11.24
C ARG A 183 25.54 -14.02 11.35
N ALA A 184 25.29 -13.33 12.46
CA ALA A 184 26.02 -12.13 12.77
C ALA A 184 27.51 -12.48 12.97
N THR A 185 28.39 -11.66 12.38
CA THR A 185 29.84 -11.90 12.32
C THR A 185 30.58 -10.57 12.51
N PRO A 186 31.51 -10.46 13.48
CA PRO A 186 32.37 -9.30 13.61
C PRO A 186 33.50 -9.30 12.56
N GLU A 187 33.77 -10.43 11.89
CA GLU A 187 34.90 -10.60 10.98
C GLU A 187 34.81 -9.67 9.75
N ILE A 188 33.61 -9.46 9.21
CA ILE A 188 33.41 -8.63 8.01
C ILE A 188 33.65 -7.14 8.32
N LEU A 189 33.14 -6.65 9.45
CA LEU A 189 33.24 -5.23 9.82
C LEU A 189 34.46 -4.90 10.67
N GLY A 190 35.17 -5.91 11.20
CA GLY A 190 36.33 -5.76 12.08
C GLY A 190 37.43 -4.85 11.52
N PRO A 191 37.87 -5.01 10.26
CA PRO A 191 38.88 -4.12 9.67
C PRO A 191 38.42 -2.67 9.58
N ALA A 192 37.16 -2.42 9.21
CA ALA A 192 36.59 -1.08 9.12
C ALA A 192 36.41 -0.41 10.50
N ALA A 193 35.99 -1.18 11.50
CA ALA A 193 35.90 -0.73 12.88
C ALA A 193 37.28 -0.31 13.40
N LYS A 194 38.31 -1.15 13.21
CA LYS A 194 39.70 -0.81 13.59
C LYS A 194 40.23 0.42 12.86
N ALA A 195 40.03 0.52 11.55
CA ALA A 195 40.51 1.66 10.75
C ALA A 195 39.84 3.00 11.16
N SER A 196 38.58 2.95 11.60
CA SER A 196 37.85 4.13 12.08
C SER A 196 38.07 4.42 13.58
N GLY A 197 38.79 3.55 14.30
CA GLY A 197 38.97 3.63 15.75
C GLY A 197 37.71 3.31 16.56
N GLY A 198 36.67 2.75 15.93
CA GLY A 198 35.42 2.33 16.56
C GLY A 198 35.45 0.88 17.03
N SER A 199 34.38 0.46 17.71
CA SER A 199 34.23 -0.89 18.26
C SER A 199 33.05 -1.65 17.64
N ILE A 200 33.07 -2.98 17.84
CA ILE A 200 31.93 -3.86 17.59
C ILE A 200 31.47 -4.38 18.95
N SER A 201 30.18 -4.31 19.22
CA SER A 201 29.57 -4.76 20.48
C SER A 201 28.36 -5.63 20.18
N TRP A 202 28.23 -6.73 20.92
CA TRP A 202 27.08 -7.60 20.84
C TRP A 202 25.95 -7.09 21.73
N LEU A 203 24.75 -6.93 21.16
CA LEU A 203 23.59 -6.49 21.93
C LEU A 203 23.20 -7.48 23.04
N ALA A 204 23.60 -8.75 22.92
CA ALA A 204 23.42 -9.77 23.95
C ALA A 204 24.21 -9.46 25.23
N ASP A 205 25.36 -8.80 25.11
CA ASP A 205 26.24 -8.45 26.25
C ASP A 205 25.84 -7.10 26.88
N GLY A 206 24.88 -6.38 26.28
CA GLY A 206 24.38 -5.09 26.75
C GLY A 206 24.29 -4.05 25.63
N LEU A 207 23.39 -3.09 25.79
CA LEU A 207 23.25 -1.97 24.85
C LEU A 207 24.34 -0.92 25.13
N PRO A 208 25.28 -0.65 24.21
CA PRO A 208 26.31 0.35 24.43
C PRO A 208 25.72 1.77 24.38
N GLU A 209 26.24 2.66 25.21
CA GLU A 209 25.90 4.08 25.16
C GLU A 209 26.47 4.71 23.88
N VAL A 210 25.68 5.52 23.16
CA VAL A 210 26.17 6.24 21.98
C VAL A 210 26.64 7.64 22.38
N ARG A 211 27.95 7.88 22.29
CA ARG A 211 28.56 9.19 22.59
C ARG A 211 28.99 9.91 21.33
N ARG A 212 29.15 11.23 21.40
CA ARG A 212 29.59 12.07 20.26
C ARG A 212 30.92 12.78 20.54
N PRO A 213 32.04 12.05 20.59
CA PRO A 213 33.36 12.65 20.80
C PRO A 213 33.78 13.56 19.63
N ARG A 214 34.60 14.57 19.95
CA ARG A 214 35.26 15.44 18.96
C ARG A 214 36.35 14.68 18.21
N THR A 215 36.74 15.19 17.05
CA THR A 215 37.82 14.65 16.24
C THR A 215 39.13 14.53 17.03
N GLY A 216 39.83 13.40 16.88
CA GLY A 216 41.10 13.13 17.56
C GLY A 216 40.97 12.54 18.96
N ARG A 217 39.76 12.32 19.48
CA ARG A 217 39.52 11.56 20.71
C ARG A 217 39.21 10.09 20.42
N ALA A 218 39.32 9.25 21.46
CA ALA A 218 38.88 7.86 21.40
C ALA A 218 37.43 7.77 20.90
N MET A 219 37.18 6.83 19.99
CA MET A 219 35.87 6.60 19.35
C MET A 219 35.16 5.36 19.93
N GLN A 220 35.71 4.78 20.98
CA GLN A 220 35.15 3.66 21.72
C GLN A 220 35.64 3.69 23.17
N GLY A 221 34.94 2.97 24.05
CA GLY A 221 35.44 2.62 25.38
C GLY A 221 34.58 1.53 26.00
N ASP A 222 34.78 1.29 27.29
CA ASP A 222 34.02 0.27 28.01
C ASP A 222 32.54 0.68 28.10
N GLY A 223 31.65 -0.13 27.51
CA GLY A 223 30.20 0.11 27.49
C GLY A 223 29.71 1.24 26.59
N TRP A 224 30.53 1.85 25.72
CA TRP A 224 30.08 2.93 24.84
C TRP A 224 30.77 2.96 23.47
N ILE A 225 30.03 3.45 22.46
CA ILE A 225 30.48 3.62 21.08
C ILE A 225 30.42 5.09 20.65
N GLY A 226 31.42 5.54 19.90
CA GLY A 226 31.53 6.91 19.43
C GLY A 226 30.91 7.11 18.05
N LEU A 227 30.03 8.10 17.92
CA LEU A 227 29.57 8.65 16.65
C LEU A 227 30.24 10.00 16.42
N ARG A 228 31.00 10.14 15.33
CA ARG A 228 31.78 11.35 15.07
C ARG A 228 30.87 12.57 14.99
N ALA A 229 31.11 13.58 15.83
CA ALA A 229 30.44 14.87 15.71
C ALA A 229 31.00 15.61 14.48
N ASN A 230 30.28 15.56 13.36
CA ASN A 230 30.74 16.21 12.11
C ASN A 230 30.55 17.73 12.09
N GLU A 231 30.13 18.37 13.19
CA GLU A 231 29.85 19.83 13.34
C GLU A 231 29.07 20.47 12.17
N ARG A 232 28.40 19.65 11.35
CA ARG A 232 27.50 20.09 10.29
C ARG A 232 26.16 20.37 10.92
N PHE A 233 26.01 21.58 11.42
CA PHE A 233 24.73 22.07 11.90
C PHE A 233 23.92 22.58 10.70
N ALA A 234 22.73 22.02 10.48
CA ALA A 234 21.73 22.69 9.67
C ALA A 234 21.09 23.76 10.57
N VAL A 235 21.33 25.05 10.28
CA VAL A 235 20.66 26.15 10.97
C VAL A 235 19.19 26.12 10.54
N LYS A 236 18.35 25.40 11.31
CA LYS A 236 16.93 25.24 11.01
C LYS A 236 16.12 26.49 11.31
N SER A 237 16.62 27.37 12.18
CA SER A 237 15.97 28.64 12.53
C SER A 237 16.97 29.55 13.24
N ALA A 238 17.03 30.81 12.83
CA ALA A 238 17.62 31.88 13.61
C ALA A 238 16.47 32.66 14.25
N SER A 239 16.33 32.61 15.58
CA SER A 239 15.41 33.51 16.31
C SER A 239 16.20 34.67 16.87
N GLN A 240 15.84 35.89 16.50
CA GLN A 240 16.35 37.09 17.14
C GLN A 240 15.49 37.40 18.36
N THR A 241 16.06 37.29 19.55
CA THR A 241 15.43 37.74 20.78
C THR A 241 15.77 39.22 20.98
N PRO A 242 14.79 40.13 21.03
CA PRO A 242 15.07 41.55 21.28
C PRO A 242 15.71 41.73 22.66
N LEU A 243 16.84 42.43 22.72
CA LEU A 243 17.60 42.72 23.96
C LEU A 243 16.81 43.59 24.95
N PHE A 244 15.88 44.40 24.45
CA PHE A 244 15.03 45.28 25.25
C PHE A 244 13.65 45.41 24.61
N HIS A 245 12.66 45.74 25.45
CA HIS A 245 11.29 45.98 25.00
C HIS A 245 11.25 47.24 24.09
N PRO A 246 10.56 47.24 22.94
CA PRO A 246 10.55 48.37 21.99
C PRO A 246 10.06 49.69 22.61
N ALA A 247 9.23 49.62 23.67
CA ALA A 247 8.79 50.79 24.43
C ALA A 247 9.96 51.61 25.02
N ILE A 248 11.07 50.95 25.40
CA ILE A 248 12.24 51.65 25.97
C ILE A 248 12.87 52.56 24.93
N ALA A 249 12.96 52.12 23.67
CA ALA A 249 13.49 52.93 22.57
C ALA A 249 12.61 54.15 22.30
N VAL A 250 11.28 54.00 22.37
CA VAL A 250 10.33 55.11 22.22
C VAL A 250 10.50 56.13 23.34
N ILE A 251 10.57 55.68 24.60
CA ILE A 251 10.78 56.56 25.75
C ILE A 251 12.12 57.30 25.62
N ALA A 252 13.19 56.61 25.23
CA ALA A 252 14.50 57.22 25.03
C ALA A 252 14.47 58.29 23.92
N MET A 253 13.80 58.00 22.80
CA MET A 253 13.67 58.93 21.68
C MET A 253 12.84 60.17 22.04
N VAL A 254 11.73 59.99 22.76
CA VAL A 254 10.92 61.10 23.28
C VAL A 254 11.72 61.93 24.29
N GLY A 255 12.47 61.27 25.19
CA GLY A 255 13.36 61.94 26.15
C GLY A 255 14.45 62.78 25.45
N LEU A 256 15.07 62.23 24.40
CA LEU A 256 16.04 62.95 23.58
C LEU A 256 15.43 64.14 22.85
N LEU A 257 14.20 64.01 22.31
CA LEU A 257 13.48 65.12 21.69
C LEU A 257 13.17 66.24 22.69
N PHE A 258 12.75 65.90 23.91
CA PHE A 258 12.55 66.90 24.97
C PHE A 258 13.85 67.57 25.40
N MET A 259 14.96 66.82 25.48
CA MET A 259 16.28 67.41 25.77
C MET A 259 16.74 68.34 24.65
N ALA A 260 16.57 67.95 23.38
CA ALA A 260 16.90 68.77 22.22
C ALA A 260 16.05 70.06 22.20
N TRP A 261 14.73 69.94 22.40
CA TRP A 261 13.83 71.09 22.47
C TRP A 261 14.20 72.05 23.61
N ARG A 262 14.60 71.53 24.77
CA ARG A 262 15.08 72.35 25.90
C ARG A 262 16.43 73.02 25.61
N ALA A 263 17.30 72.39 24.82
CA ALA A 263 18.59 72.95 24.43
C ALA A 263 18.41 74.08 23.39
N GLU A 264 17.51 73.90 22.42
CA GLU A 264 17.17 74.91 21.40
C GLU A 264 16.34 76.08 21.95
N GLY A 265 15.55 75.83 23.01
CA GLY A 265 14.69 76.84 23.66
C GLY A 265 15.40 77.71 24.70
N ARG A 266 16.73 77.65 24.80
CA ARG A 266 17.56 78.54 25.63
C ARG A 266 18.28 79.59 24.80
#